data_AF-A0AAV3Z472-F1
#
_entry.id   AF-A0AAV3Z472-F1
#
_cell.length_a   1.000
_cell.length_b   1.000
_cell.length_c   1.000
_cell.angle_alpha   90.00
_cell.angle_beta   90.00
_cell.angle_gamma   90.00
#
_symmetry.space_group_name_H-M   'P 1'
#
loop_
_entity.id
_entity.type
_entity.pdbx_description
1 polymer ?
#
loop_
_entity_poly.entity_id
_entity_poly.type
_entity_poly.pdbx_seq_one_letter_code
_entity_poly.pdbx_strand_id
1 'polypeptide(L)'
;MAGLEPTKEGSLQISGRTQIYRLLSKLFRFPSVSTLRKSVSSLDLKPGSSPSILKALKVKVKSMIPDAKLCTLVFDEMSIKEALCYDPKHDVVRRFEDYAHLGRSRYIANQAGVFMARGLTANWKQPFGFVFSSGTVKDVLFKQLILSAITELEQIGLCVKLLSVIKVPITWLLQNP
;
A
#
# COMPACT_ATOMS: atom_id res chain seq x y z
N MET A 1 -26.75 -19.98 7.08
CA MET A 1 -26.19 -20.68 5.90
C MET A 1 -25.10 -19.81 5.29
N ALA A 2 -23.86 -20.31 5.35
CA ALA A 2 -22.61 -19.87 4.70
C ALA A 2 -22.37 -18.36 4.48
N GLY A 3 -21.85 -17.69 5.52
CA GLY A 3 -21.07 -16.46 5.33
C GLY A 3 -19.70 -16.80 4.77
N LEU A 4 -19.50 -16.60 3.47
CA LEU A 4 -18.19 -16.69 2.81
C LEU A 4 -17.48 -15.34 2.92
N GLU A 5 -16.23 -15.37 3.42
CA GLU A 5 -15.42 -14.18 3.61
C GLU A 5 -15.13 -13.43 2.29
N PRO A 6 -15.30 -12.10 2.25
CA PRO A 6 -15.07 -11.27 1.06
C PRO A 6 -13.61 -11.24 0.57
N THR A 7 -12.69 -11.83 1.33
CA THR A 7 -11.24 -11.85 1.07
C THR A 7 -10.82 -12.82 -0.04
N LYS A 8 -11.58 -13.91 -0.27
CA LYS A 8 -11.22 -14.95 -1.26
C LYS A 8 -11.70 -14.67 -2.68
N GLU A 9 -12.77 -13.90 -2.86
CA GLU A 9 -13.31 -13.60 -4.19
C GLU A 9 -12.57 -12.45 -4.88
N GLY A 10 -12.12 -11.46 -4.09
CA GLY A 10 -11.30 -10.35 -4.60
C GLY A 10 -9.92 -10.78 -5.09
N SER A 11 -9.34 -11.83 -4.51
CA SER A 11 -7.98 -12.29 -4.85
C SER A 11 -7.87 -12.87 -6.28
N LEU A 12 -8.94 -13.48 -6.81
CA LEU A 12 -8.96 -13.99 -8.20
C LEU A 12 -8.92 -12.87 -9.25
N GLN A 13 -9.55 -11.72 -9.00
CA GLN A 13 -9.52 -10.61 -9.95
C GLN A 13 -8.19 -9.84 -9.88
N ILE A 14 -7.55 -9.77 -8.70
CA ILE A 14 -6.28 -9.05 -8.49
C ILE A 14 -5.10 -9.76 -9.18
N SER A 15 -5.18 -11.08 -9.40
CA SER A 15 -4.11 -11.90 -10.01
C SER A 15 -3.89 -11.72 -11.53
N GLY A 16 -4.41 -10.66 -12.17
CA GLY A 16 -4.20 -10.39 -13.60
C GLY A 16 -4.93 -11.32 -14.57
N ARG A 17 -5.56 -12.41 -14.11
CA ARG A 17 -6.34 -13.33 -14.93
C ARG A 17 -7.83 -12.98 -14.92
N THR A 18 -8.17 -11.77 -15.34
CA THR A 18 -9.55 -11.27 -15.41
C THR A 18 -10.46 -12.14 -16.27
N GLN A 19 -9.91 -12.81 -17.29
CA GLN A 19 -10.62 -13.76 -18.15
C GLN A 19 -11.12 -14.99 -17.37
N ILE A 20 -10.32 -15.53 -16.44
CA ILE A 20 -10.70 -16.69 -15.63
C ILE A 20 -11.80 -16.31 -14.65
N TYR A 21 -11.70 -15.16 -13.99
CA TYR A 21 -12.76 -14.67 -13.11
C TYR A 21 -14.09 -14.48 -13.87
N ARG A 22 -14.04 -13.93 -15.09
CA ARG A 22 -15.22 -13.78 -15.96
C ARG A 22 -15.82 -15.11 -16.39
N LEU A 23 -15.01 -16.15 -16.58
CA LEU A 23 -15.50 -17.49 -16.88
C LEU A 23 -16.14 -18.12 -15.63
N LEU A 24 -15.46 -18.08 -14.50
CA LEU A 24 -15.93 -18.67 -13.25
C LEU A 24 -17.18 -17.97 -12.70
N SER A 25 -17.31 -16.66 -12.83
CA SER A 25 -18.52 -15.92 -12.44
C SER A 25 -19.75 -16.22 -13.28
N LYS A 26 -19.58 -16.84 -14.47
CA LYS A 26 -20.71 -17.39 -15.24
C LYS A 26 -21.11 -18.78 -14.76
N LEU A 27 -20.16 -19.56 -14.25
CA LEU A 27 -20.37 -20.95 -13.80
C LEU A 27 -20.79 -21.04 -12.33
N PHE A 28 -20.39 -20.06 -11.51
CA PHE A 28 -20.64 -20.00 -10.07
C PHE A 28 -21.32 -18.67 -9.71
N ARG A 29 -21.97 -18.60 -8.54
CA ARG A 29 -22.65 -17.39 -8.02
C ARG A 29 -21.68 -16.32 -7.50
N PHE A 30 -20.64 -15.99 -8.25
CA PHE A 30 -19.72 -14.91 -7.89
C PHE A 30 -20.28 -13.53 -8.25
N PRO A 31 -19.88 -12.47 -7.53
CA PRO A 31 -20.27 -11.12 -7.87
C PRO A 31 -19.82 -10.74 -9.29
N SER A 32 -20.56 -9.84 -9.93
CA SER A 32 -20.11 -9.32 -11.23
C SER A 32 -18.84 -8.49 -11.07
N VAL A 33 -18.07 -8.33 -12.15
CA VAL A 33 -16.90 -7.42 -12.19
C VAL A 33 -17.29 -6.00 -11.78
N SER A 34 -18.49 -5.55 -12.15
CA SER A 34 -19.02 -4.24 -11.78
C SER A 34 -19.24 -4.14 -10.27
N THR A 35 -19.79 -5.19 -9.65
CA THR A 35 -19.99 -5.28 -8.20
C THR A 35 -18.65 -5.26 -7.46
N LEU A 36 -17.66 -6.01 -7.94
CA LEU A 36 -16.31 -5.99 -7.36
C LEU A 36 -15.66 -4.62 -7.49
N ARG A 37 -15.74 -3.96 -8.66
CA ARG A 37 -15.22 -2.59 -8.83
C ARG A 37 -15.88 -1.61 -7.88
N LYS A 38 -17.20 -1.69 -7.69
CA LYS A 38 -17.93 -0.88 -6.70
C LYS A 38 -17.41 -1.15 -5.28
N SER A 39 -17.23 -2.41 -4.91
CA SER A 39 -16.67 -2.79 -3.60
C SER A 39 -15.23 -2.34 -3.39
N VAL A 40 -14.40 -2.29 -4.43
CA VAL A 40 -13.02 -1.77 -4.31
C VAL A 40 -13.03 -0.24 -4.29
N SER A 41 -13.95 0.42 -5.01
CA SER A 41 -14.06 1.88 -5.05
C SER A 41 -14.49 2.51 -3.72
N SER A 42 -15.03 1.72 -2.79
CA SER A 42 -15.31 2.17 -1.43
C SER A 42 -14.05 2.29 -0.58
N LEU A 43 -12.91 1.71 -1.00
CA LEU A 43 -11.64 1.89 -0.33
C LEU A 43 -11.12 3.31 -0.62
N ASP A 44 -11.17 4.17 0.40
CA ASP A 44 -10.58 5.50 0.34
C ASP A 44 -9.08 5.42 0.66
N LEU A 45 -8.27 5.30 -0.39
CA LEU A 45 -6.81 5.29 -0.29
C LEU A 45 -6.28 6.68 -0.63
N LYS A 46 -5.60 7.27 0.36
CA LYS A 46 -4.94 8.58 0.28
C LYS A 46 -3.45 8.40 0.53
N PRO A 47 -2.59 9.30 0.01
CA PRO A 47 -1.20 9.34 0.40
C PRO A 47 -1.04 9.42 1.92
N GLY A 48 -0.04 8.72 2.43
CA GLY A 48 0.19 8.45 3.84
C GLY A 48 -0.25 7.04 4.23
N SER A 49 -0.32 6.82 5.55
CA SER A 49 -0.75 5.56 6.12
C SER A 49 -2.27 5.46 6.14
N SER A 50 -2.80 4.31 5.72
CA SER A 50 -4.23 4.05 5.69
C SER A 50 -4.73 3.64 7.09
N PRO A 51 -5.62 4.43 7.72
CA PRO A 51 -6.15 4.11 9.04
C PRO A 51 -6.93 2.79 9.05
N SER A 52 -7.62 2.48 7.94
CA SER A 52 -8.37 1.24 7.77
C SER A 52 -7.46 0.01 7.81
N ILE A 53 -6.30 0.09 7.15
CA ILE A 53 -5.32 -1.00 7.13
C ILE A 53 -4.66 -1.13 8.51
N LEU A 54 -4.25 -0.02 9.12
CA LEU A 54 -3.65 -0.03 10.47
C LEU A 54 -4.63 -0.58 11.51
N LYS A 55 -5.93 -0.25 11.43
CA LYS A 55 -6.97 -0.80 12.30
C LYS A 55 -7.11 -2.31 12.14
N ALA A 56 -7.15 -2.80 10.89
CA ALA A 56 -7.22 -4.24 10.62
C ALA A 56 -5.96 -4.96 11.13
N LEU A 57 -4.78 -4.36 10.93
CA LEU A 57 -3.52 -4.89 11.43
C LEU A 57 -3.50 -4.92 12.96
N LYS A 58 -3.99 -3.88 13.65
CA LYS A 58 -4.12 -3.83 15.11
C LYS A 58 -4.96 -4.97 15.67
N VAL A 59 -6.07 -5.33 15.00
CA VAL A 59 -6.89 -6.49 15.41
C VAL A 59 -6.08 -7.79 15.32
N LYS A 60 -5.32 -7.98 14.23
CA LYS A 60 -4.47 -9.15 14.06
C LYS A 60 -3.32 -9.21 15.08
N VAL A 61 -2.72 -8.07 15.39
CA VAL A 61 -1.60 -7.97 16.35
C VAL A 61 -2.02 -8.38 17.76
N LYS A 62 -3.28 -8.13 18.15
CA LYS A 62 -3.81 -8.57 19.46
C LYS A 62 -3.76 -10.07 19.65
N SER A 63 -3.95 -10.87 18.59
CA SER A 63 -3.90 -12.34 18.66
C SER A 63 -2.52 -12.91 18.36
N MET A 64 -1.50 -12.08 18.12
CA MET A 64 -0.14 -12.55 17.84
C MET A 64 0.62 -12.92 19.12
N ILE A 65 1.40 -14.00 19.03
CA ILE A 65 2.43 -14.38 20.00
C ILE A 65 3.52 -13.28 20.02
N PRO A 66 4.17 -12.97 21.15
CA PRO A 66 5.18 -11.91 21.25
C PRO A 66 6.23 -11.92 20.14
N ASP A 67 6.80 -13.09 19.82
CA ASP A 67 7.83 -13.21 18.77
C ASP A 67 7.31 -12.81 17.39
N ALA A 68 6.04 -13.10 17.09
CA ALA A 68 5.42 -12.77 15.80
C ALA A 68 5.15 -11.26 15.63
N LYS A 69 5.21 -10.47 16.72
CA LYS A 69 5.08 -9.01 16.70
C LYS A 69 6.38 -8.30 16.31
N LEU A 70 7.51 -9.01 16.34
CA LEU A 70 8.78 -8.51 15.82
C LEU A 70 8.67 -8.31 14.31
N CYS A 71 8.93 -7.09 13.85
CA CYS A 71 8.80 -6.74 12.45
C CYS A 71 9.92 -5.83 11.94
N THR A 72 10.06 -5.83 10.62
CA THR A 72 10.89 -4.92 9.83
C THR A 72 9.96 -3.94 9.14
N LEU A 73 10.29 -2.65 9.23
CA LEU A 73 9.71 -1.65 8.35
C LEU A 73 10.44 -1.73 7.01
N VAL A 74 9.69 -1.97 5.94
CA VAL A 74 10.19 -1.99 4.57
C VAL A 74 9.67 -0.74 3.86
N PHE A 75 10.58 0.02 3.26
CA PHE A 75 10.26 1.12 2.37
C PHE A 75 10.77 0.77 0.96
N ASP A 76 9.90 0.85 -0.03
CA ASP A 76 10.22 0.56 -1.43
C ASP A 76 9.84 1.75 -2.31
N GLU A 77 10.79 2.23 -3.11
CA GLU A 77 10.60 3.34 -4.05
C GLU A 77 10.55 2.80 -5.48
N MET A 78 9.43 3.03 -6.17
CA MET A 78 9.21 2.58 -7.54
C MET A 78 8.93 3.75 -8.48
N SER A 79 9.51 3.69 -9.68
CA SER A 79 9.24 4.69 -10.71
C SER A 79 7.84 4.53 -11.28
N ILE A 80 7.14 5.66 -11.40
CA ILE A 80 5.80 5.75 -11.98
C ILE A 80 5.82 6.70 -13.17
N LYS A 81 4.91 6.46 -14.12
CA LYS A 81 4.73 7.39 -15.24
C LYS A 81 4.19 8.72 -14.74
N GLU A 82 4.89 9.80 -15.05
CA GLU A 82 4.43 11.18 -14.88
C GLU A 82 3.14 11.39 -15.66
N ALA A 83 2.03 11.53 -14.95
CA ALA A 83 0.72 11.76 -15.53
C ALA A 83 -0.22 12.29 -14.47
N LEU A 84 -1.03 13.29 -14.81
CA LEU A 84 -2.10 13.76 -13.93
C LEU A 84 -3.35 12.90 -14.12
N CYS A 85 -4.06 12.65 -13.02
CA CYS A 85 -5.32 11.91 -13.05
C CYS A 85 -6.34 12.64 -12.20
N TYR A 86 -7.45 13.08 -12.79
CA TYR A 86 -8.54 13.67 -12.03
C TYR A 86 -9.37 12.56 -11.37
N ASP A 87 -9.63 12.69 -10.08
CA ASP A 87 -10.52 11.82 -9.32
C ASP A 87 -11.86 12.55 -9.07
N PRO A 88 -12.93 12.21 -9.82
CA PRO A 88 -14.22 12.86 -9.69
C PRO A 88 -14.88 12.63 -8.32
N LYS A 89 -14.52 11.56 -7.60
CA LYS A 89 -15.13 11.24 -6.31
C LYS A 89 -14.74 12.24 -5.22
N HIS A 90 -13.51 12.73 -5.29
CA HIS A 90 -12.96 13.65 -4.29
C HIS A 90 -12.70 15.04 -4.84
N ASP A 91 -13.01 15.28 -6.11
CA ASP A 91 -12.73 16.53 -6.84
C ASP A 91 -11.27 16.97 -6.72
N VAL A 92 -10.35 16.02 -6.90
CA VAL A 92 -8.91 16.25 -6.74
C VAL A 92 -8.14 15.71 -7.92
N VAL A 93 -7.22 16.52 -8.45
CA VAL A 93 -6.18 16.04 -9.36
C VAL A 93 -5.14 15.27 -8.56
N ARG A 94 -4.96 13.99 -8.83
CA ARG A 94 -3.98 13.09 -8.20
C ARG A 94 -2.65 13.09 -8.97
N ARG A 95 -1.66 12.39 -8.40
CA ARG A 95 -0.30 12.20 -8.95
C ARG A 95 0.57 13.45 -8.99
N PHE A 96 0.27 14.40 -8.12
CA PHE A 96 1.27 15.36 -7.68
C PHE A 96 2.12 14.73 -6.57
N GLU A 97 3.30 15.30 -6.34
CA GLU A 97 4.10 15.02 -5.16
C GLU A 97 3.29 15.30 -3.89
N ASP A 98 3.16 14.28 -3.04
CA ASP A 98 2.29 14.26 -1.87
C ASP A 98 2.91 13.35 -0.80
N TYR A 99 3.38 13.99 0.27
CA TYR A 99 3.96 13.35 1.45
C TYR A 99 2.96 13.30 2.62
N ALA A 100 1.66 13.28 2.31
CA ALA A 100 0.57 13.23 3.26
C ALA A 100 0.59 14.44 4.22
N HIS A 101 0.74 14.19 5.53
CA HIS A 101 0.75 15.23 6.56
C HIS A 101 1.96 16.18 6.45
N LEU A 102 3.03 15.80 5.73
CA LEU A 102 4.21 16.65 5.48
C LEU A 102 4.00 17.63 4.32
N GLY A 103 2.88 17.52 3.62
CA GLY A 103 2.48 18.47 2.59
C GLY A 103 2.55 17.92 1.17
N ARG A 104 1.98 18.73 0.28
CA ARG A 104 1.78 18.44 -1.13
C ARG A 104 2.32 19.59 -1.96
N SER A 105 2.97 19.28 -3.09
CA SER A 105 3.51 20.28 -3.99
C SER A 105 2.84 20.23 -5.37
N ARG A 106 3.24 21.15 -6.26
CA ARG A 106 2.77 21.21 -7.66
C ARG A 106 3.59 20.37 -8.63
N TYR A 107 4.65 19.70 -8.14
CA TYR A 107 5.48 18.88 -9.00
C TYR A 107 4.77 17.56 -9.32
N ILE A 108 4.88 17.11 -10.57
CA ILE A 108 4.27 15.86 -11.01
C ILE A 108 5.11 14.71 -10.43
N ALA A 109 4.44 13.77 -9.77
CA ALA A 109 5.14 12.65 -9.17
C ALA A 109 5.65 11.68 -10.25
N ASN A 110 6.91 11.28 -10.10
CA ASN A 110 7.56 10.29 -10.96
C ASN A 110 8.08 9.08 -10.17
N GLN A 111 7.99 9.11 -8.83
CA GLN A 111 8.21 7.96 -7.97
C GLN A 111 7.03 7.79 -7.01
N ALA A 112 6.78 6.54 -6.61
CA ALA A 112 5.87 6.18 -5.54
C ALA A 112 6.66 5.42 -4.47
N GLY A 113 6.60 5.90 -3.23
CA GLY A 113 7.16 5.23 -2.07
C GLY A 113 6.09 4.42 -1.35
N VAL A 114 6.36 3.17 -1.00
CA VAL A 114 5.41 2.30 -0.30
C VAL A 114 5.99 1.85 1.04
N PHE A 115 5.19 1.96 2.10
CA PHE A 115 5.53 1.48 3.44
C PHE A 115 4.86 0.13 3.70
N MET A 116 5.65 -0.85 4.11
CA MET A 116 5.21 -2.20 4.40
C MET A 116 5.79 -2.71 5.71
N ALA A 117 4.94 -3.27 6.56
CA ALA A 117 5.39 -4.00 7.74
C ALA A 117 5.57 -5.48 7.37
N ARG A 118 6.72 -6.07 7.71
CA ARG A 118 7.05 -7.48 7.47
C ARG A 118 7.46 -8.15 8.77
N GLY A 119 6.85 -9.29 9.10
CA GLY A 119 7.25 -10.09 10.26
C GLY A 119 8.68 -10.61 10.12
N LEU A 120 9.42 -10.61 11.23
CA LEU A 120 10.79 -11.11 11.28
C LEU A 120 10.84 -12.62 11.47
N THR A 121 10.12 -13.10 12.49
CA THR A 121 10.04 -14.51 12.85
C THR A 121 8.87 -15.20 12.15
N ALA A 122 7.77 -14.48 11.96
CA ALA A 122 6.55 -14.96 11.34
C ALA A 122 6.43 -14.49 9.89
N ASN A 123 6.00 -15.38 8.99
CA ASN A 123 5.83 -15.06 7.58
C ASN A 123 4.53 -14.27 7.33
N TRP A 124 4.59 -12.96 7.49
CA TRP A 124 3.52 -12.05 7.10
C TRP A 124 4.08 -10.74 6.57
N LYS A 125 3.33 -10.10 5.68
CA LYS A 125 3.64 -8.78 5.13
C LYS A 125 2.35 -7.99 4.90
N GLN A 126 2.36 -6.70 5.21
CA GLN A 126 1.20 -5.83 5.02
C GLN A 126 1.67 -4.43 4.57
N PRO A 127 1.41 -4.02 3.31
CA PRO A 127 1.54 -2.62 2.94
C PRO A 127 0.49 -1.82 3.69
N PHE A 128 0.87 -0.69 4.28
CA PHE A 128 -0.02 0.11 5.10
C PHE A 128 -0.07 1.57 4.71
N GLY A 129 0.88 2.05 3.90
CA GLY A 129 0.88 3.43 3.42
C GLY A 129 1.69 3.61 2.16
N PHE A 130 1.50 4.75 1.50
CA PHE A 130 2.27 5.12 0.31
C PHE A 130 2.39 6.65 0.20
N VAL A 131 3.41 7.14 -0.47
CA VAL A 131 3.64 8.56 -0.75
C VAL A 131 4.06 8.74 -2.21
N PHE A 132 3.96 9.98 -2.70
CA PHE A 132 4.38 10.33 -4.06
C PHE A 132 5.48 11.38 -4.00
N SER A 133 6.55 11.16 -4.75
CA SER A 133 7.67 12.09 -4.86
C SER A 133 7.97 12.46 -6.30
N SER A 134 8.51 13.67 -6.48
CA SER A 134 9.07 14.13 -7.73
C SER A 134 10.59 14.12 -7.62
N GLY A 135 11.22 13.03 -8.03
CA GLY A 135 12.65 12.76 -7.88
C GLY A 135 13.01 12.26 -6.48
N THR A 136 14.26 12.48 -6.08
CA THR A 136 14.78 12.01 -4.80
C THR A 136 14.13 12.76 -3.63
N VAL A 137 13.53 12.00 -2.70
CA VAL A 137 12.99 12.55 -1.45
C VAL A 137 14.10 13.21 -0.64
N LYS A 138 13.88 14.44 -0.17
CA LYS A 138 14.84 15.16 0.69
C LYS A 138 15.10 14.37 1.97
N ASP A 139 16.36 14.30 2.40
CA ASP A 139 16.78 13.52 3.58
C ASP A 139 15.99 13.84 4.85
N VAL A 140 15.70 15.13 5.08
CA VAL A 140 14.90 15.59 6.23
C VAL A 140 13.47 15.04 6.18
N LEU A 141 12.83 15.10 5.00
CA LEU A 141 11.47 14.57 4.81
C LEU A 141 11.46 13.05 4.92
N PHE A 142 12.45 12.39 4.33
CA PHE A 142 12.57 10.94 4.40
C PHE A 142 12.68 10.46 5.85
N LYS A 143 13.52 11.10 6.66
CA LYS A 143 13.64 10.80 8.09
C LYS A 143 12.31 10.97 8.82
N GLN A 144 11.58 12.06 8.55
CA GLN A 144 10.26 12.30 9.16
C GLN A 144 9.24 11.22 8.78
N LEU A 145 9.19 10.83 7.51
CA LEU A 145 8.31 9.77 7.02
C LEU A 145 8.58 8.43 7.72
N ILE A 146 9.85 8.05 7.80
CA ILE A 146 10.26 6.79 8.45
C ILE A 146 9.93 6.80 9.94
N LEU A 147 10.22 7.89 10.65
CA LEU A 147 9.89 8.00 12.07
C LEU A 147 8.38 7.95 12.31
N SER A 148 7.59 8.66 11.50
CA SER A 148 6.12 8.61 11.56
C SER A 148 5.61 7.18 11.36
N ALA A 149 6.13 6.48 10.35
CA ALA A 149 5.75 5.10 10.06
C ALA A 149 6.10 4.14 11.21
N ILE A 150 7.27 4.29 11.84
CA ILE A 150 7.66 3.49 13.01
C ILE A 150 6.68 3.75 14.17
N THR A 151 6.42 5.03 14.47
CA THR A 151 5.51 5.41 15.57
C THR A 151 4.10 4.81 15.36
N GLU A 152 3.57 4.85 14.14
CA GLU A 152 2.26 4.26 13.84
C GLU A 152 2.24 2.74 14.04
N LEU A 153 3.32 2.03 13.67
CA LEU A 153 3.44 0.58 13.89
C LEU A 153 3.58 0.24 15.39
N GLU A 154 4.31 1.04 16.15
CA GLU A 154 4.45 0.84 17.60
C GLU A 154 3.12 1.10 18.33
N GLN A 155 2.35 2.10 17.91
CA GLN A 155 1.01 2.41 18.47
C GLN A 155 -0.01 1.27 18.28
N ILE A 156 0.17 0.41 17.27
CA ILE A 156 -0.68 -0.77 17.08
C ILE A 156 -0.16 -2.02 17.82
N GLY A 157 1.00 -1.92 18.48
CA GLY A 157 1.60 -2.98 19.30
C GLY A 157 2.58 -3.88 18.56
N LEU A 158 3.09 -3.46 17.40
CA LEU A 158 4.22 -4.11 16.74
C LEU A 158 5.53 -3.60 17.32
N CYS A 159 6.59 -4.41 17.23
CA CYS A 159 7.92 -4.00 17.62
C CYS A 159 8.81 -3.95 16.39
N VAL A 160 9.14 -2.73 15.93
CA VAL A 160 10.00 -2.52 14.77
C VAL A 160 11.45 -2.65 15.21
N LYS A 161 12.19 -3.63 14.65
CA LYS A 161 13.61 -3.86 14.98
C LYS A 161 14.56 -3.46 13.87
N LEU A 162 14.08 -3.45 12.63
CA LEU A 162 14.89 -3.27 11.44
C LEU A 162 14.17 -2.34 10.46
N LEU A 163 14.97 -1.56 9.73
CA LEU A 163 14.54 -0.77 8.59
C LEU A 163 15.21 -1.37 7.34
N SER A 164 14.41 -1.71 6.34
CA SER A 164 14.87 -2.14 5.02
C SER A 164 14.41 -1.13 3.99
N VAL A 165 15.37 -0.51 3.29
CA VAL A 165 15.08 0.43 2.20
C VAL A 165 15.46 -0.25 0.91
N ILE A 166 14.47 -0.45 0.04
CA ILE A 166 14.65 -0.96 -1.30
C ILE A 166 14.68 0.25 -2.22
N LYS A 167 15.86 0.52 -2.76
CA LYS A 167 16.07 1.56 -3.75
C LYS A 167 16.60 0.89 -4.99
N VAL A 168 15.82 0.86 -6.06
CA VAL A 168 16.33 0.44 -7.37
C VAL A 168 17.14 1.63 -7.90
N PRO A 169 18.45 1.49 -8.14
CA PRO A 169 19.22 2.59 -8.71
C PRO A 169 18.67 2.89 -10.11
N ILE A 170 18.21 4.12 -10.34
CA ILE A 170 17.78 4.57 -11.68
C ILE A 170 18.93 4.41 -12.69
N THR A 171 20.18 4.49 -12.22
CA THR A 171 21.39 4.22 -13.03
C THR A 171 21.43 2.81 -13.63
N TRP A 172 20.85 1.81 -12.97
CA TRP A 172 20.81 0.43 -13.46
C TRP A 172 19.83 0.23 -14.62
N LEU A 173 18.74 1.00 -14.65
CA LEU A 173 17.72 0.96 -15.73
C LEU A 173 18.17 1.68 -17.00
N LEU A 174 19.09 2.64 -16.88
CA LEU A 174 19.68 3.33 -18.04
C LEU A 174 20.88 2.57 -18.65
N GLN A 175 21.41 1.56 -17.95
CA GLN A 175 22.55 0.77 -18.41
C GLN A 175 22.16 -0.57 -19.07
N ASN A 176 20.89 -0.98 -18.99
CA ASN A 176 20.39 -2.19 -19.62
C ASN A 176 19.03 -1.90 -20.29
N PRO A 177 19.02 -1.55 -21.60
CA PRO A 177 17.78 -1.36 -22.35
C PRO A 177 16.98 -2.66 -22.53
#